data_AF-A0A2S8BQA3-F1
#
_entry.id   AF-A0A2S8BQA3-F1
#
_cell.length_a   1.000
_cell.length_b   1.000
_cell.length_c   1.000
_cell.angle_alpha   90.00
_cell.angle_beta   90.00
_cell.angle_gamma   90.00
#
_symmetry.space_group_name_H-M   'P 1'
#
loop_
_entity.id
_entity.type
_entity.pdbx_description
1 polymer ?
#
loop_
_entity_poly.entity_id
_entity_poly.type
_entity_poly.pdbx_seq_one_letter_code
_entity_poly.pdbx_strand_id
1 'polypeptide(L)' 'MGTAEFDRVAELVVDVLKNTSPTGSSKAKYTLADGTAERVHAAAAELLAANPLYPGLTL' A
#
# COMPACT_ATOMS: atom_id res chain seq x y z
N MET A 1 5.31 16.37 -0.53
CA MET A 1 4.79 15.48 0.53
C MET A 1 4.78 16.26 1.83
N GLY A 2 3.59 16.57 2.34
CA GLY A 2 3.36 17.11 3.67
C GLY A 2 2.91 16.00 4.63
N THR A 3 2.49 16.39 5.83
CA THR A 3 2.12 15.46 6.91
C THR A 3 0.93 14.58 6.53
N ALA A 4 -0.08 15.15 5.87
CA ALA A 4 -1.29 14.43 5.47
C ALA A 4 -1.00 13.28 4.48
N GLU A 5 -0.05 13.46 3.55
CA GLU A 5 0.32 12.38 2.63
C GLU A 5 1.06 11.25 3.36
N PHE A 6 1.87 11.58 4.37
CA PHE A 6 2.53 10.56 5.20
C PHE A 6 1.55 9.82 6.11
N ASP A 7 0.54 10.51 6.65
CA ASP A 7 -0.56 9.86 7.38
C ASP A 7 -1.28 8.85 6.47
N ARG A 8 -1.55 9.25 5.21
CA ARG A 8 -2.17 8.35 4.24
C ARG A 8 -1.30 7.13 3.94
N VAL A 9 0.01 7.29 3.80
CA VAL A 9 0.94 6.15 3.62
C VAL A 9 0.90 5.22 4.84
N ALA A 10 0.92 5.78 6.05
CA ALA A 10 0.87 4.99 7.27
C ALA A 10 -0.43 4.17 7.36
N GLU A 11 -1.57 4.74 6.98
CA GLU A 11 -2.84 4.02 6.90
C GLU A 11 -2.78 2.83 5.96
N LEU A 12 -2.19 2.99 4.77
CA LEU A 12 -2.05 1.89 3.80
C LEU A 12 -1.18 0.75 4.36
N VAL A 13 -0.09 1.09 5.05
CA VAL A 13 0.77 0.09 5.70
C VAL A 13 0.00 -0.64 6.80
N VAL A 14 -0.75 0.08 7.64
CA VAL A 14 -1.57 -0.51 8.70
C VAL A 14 -2.66 -1.42 8.12
N ASP A 15 -3.29 -1.04 7.01
CA ASP A 15 -4.32 -1.85 6.35
C ASP A 15 -3.75 -3.20 5.87
N VAL A 16 -2.60 -3.18 5.19
CA VAL A 16 -1.91 -4.42 4.78
C VAL A 16 -1.60 -5.31 5.99
N LEU A 17 -1.01 -4.73 7.05
CA LEU A 17 -0.62 -5.49 8.23
C LEU A 17 -1.83 -6.10 8.96
N LYS A 18 -2.95 -5.38 9.05
CA LYS A 18 -4.19 -5.87 9.67
C LYS A 18 -4.86 -6.99 8.87
N ASN A 19 -4.68 -6.99 7.55
CA ASN A 19 -5.24 -8.01 6.65
C ASN A 19 -4.25 -9.14 6.33
N THR A 20 -3.10 -9.18 6.99
CA THR A 20 -2.10 -10.25 6.83
C THR A 20 -2.22 -11.25 7.95
N SER A 21 -2.35 -12.54 7.62
CA SER A 21 -2.36 -13.63 8.60
C SER A 21 -1.20 -14.60 8.33
N PRO A 22 -0.42 -14.99 9.35
CA PRO A 22 0.67 -15.95 9.17
C PRO A 22 0.13 -17.33 8.79
N THR A 23 0.89 -18.09 8.01
CA THR A 23 0.53 -19.44 7.60
C THR A 23 1.53 -20.46 8.14
N GLY A 24 1.09 -21.27 9.11
CA GLY A 24 1.95 -22.26 9.76
C GLY A 24 3.06 -21.63 10.62
N SER A 25 4.16 -22.36 10.81
CA SER A 25 5.28 -21.93 11.68
C SER A 25 6.35 -21.09 10.98
N SER A 26 6.29 -20.95 9.65
CA SER A 26 7.29 -20.20 8.87
C SER A 26 7.04 -18.70 8.93
N LYS A 27 8.09 -17.92 9.16
CA LYS A 27 8.05 -16.44 9.11
C LYS A 27 7.91 -15.88 7.68
N ALA A 28 8.09 -16.71 6.66
CA ALA A 28 8.00 -16.30 5.25
C ALA A 28 6.62 -16.57 4.64
N LYS A 29 5.77 -17.38 5.30
CA LYS A 29 4.46 -17.76 4.76
C LYS A 29 3.36 -16.96 5.42
N TYR A 30 2.56 -16.30 4.60
CA TYR A 30 1.40 -15.53 5.02
C TYR A 30 0.31 -15.58 3.96
N THR A 31 -0.88 -15.21 4.38
CA THR A 31 -2.06 -15.01 3.54
C THR A 31 -2.49 -13.56 3.71
N LEU A 32 -2.94 -12.95 2.62
CA LEU A 32 -3.62 -11.66 2.64
C LEU A 32 -5.11 -11.91 2.49
N ALA A 33 -5.94 -11.15 3.21
CA ALA A 33 -7.37 -11.14 2.95
C ALA A 33 -7.64 -10.74 1.49
N ASP A 34 -8.70 -11.31 0.91
CA ASP A 34 -9.02 -11.15 -0.50
C ASP A 34 -9.11 -9.67 -0.93
N GLY A 35 -8.53 -9.37 -2.09
CA GLY A 35 -8.50 -8.02 -2.67
C GLY A 35 -7.65 -6.99 -1.93
N THR A 36 -6.96 -7.33 -0.83
CA THR A 36 -6.13 -6.36 -0.08
C THR A 36 -5.03 -5.77 -0.95
N ALA A 37 -4.31 -6.61 -1.70
CA ALA A 37 -3.23 -6.15 -2.58
C ALA A 37 -3.75 -5.19 -3.66
N GLU A 38 -4.87 -5.51 -4.30
CA GLU A 38 -5.46 -4.70 -5.36
C GLU A 38 -5.91 -3.33 -4.84
N ARG A 39 -6.64 -3.29 -3.72
CA ARG A 39 -7.12 -2.03 -3.12
C ARG A 39 -5.97 -1.12 -2.68
N VAL A 40 -4.95 -1.67 -2.03
CA VAL A 40 -3.79 -0.89 -1.57
C VAL A 40 -2.96 -0.40 -2.75
N HIS A 41 -2.79 -1.23 -3.78
CA HIS A 41 -2.09 -0.83 -5.00
C HIS A 41 -2.82 0.31 -5.73
N ALA A 42 -4.15 0.23 -5.86
CA ALA A 42 -4.94 1.30 -6.45
C ALA A 42 -4.80 2.63 -5.68
N ALA A 43 -4.89 2.58 -4.35
CA ALA A 43 -4.73 3.78 -3.51
C ALA A 43 -3.31 4.36 -3.57
N ALA A 44 -2.27 3.52 -3.66
CA ALA A 44 -0.90 3.98 -3.84
C ALA A 44 -0.69 4.63 -5.22
N ALA A 45 -1.32 4.11 -6.26
CA ALA A 45 -1.28 4.69 -7.60
C ALA A 45 -1.93 6.08 -7.64
N GLU A 46 -3.06 6.28 -6.95
CA GLU A 46 -3.69 7.60 -6.81
C GLU A 46 -2.76 8.61 -6.12
N LEU A 47 -2.10 8.19 -5.03
CA LEU A 47 -1.16 9.04 -4.30
C LEU A 47 0.04 9.43 -5.17
N LEU A 48 0.56 8.49 -5.98
CA LEU A 48 1.65 8.76 -6.91
C LEU A 48 1.22 9.68 -8.06
N ALA A 49 0.02 9.48 -8.62
CA ALA A 49 -0.52 10.32 -9.70
C ALA A 49 -0.69 11.78 -9.26
N ALA A 50 -1.11 12.01 -8.00
CA ALA A 50 -1.19 13.35 -7.43
C ALA A 50 0.18 13.99 -7.18
N ASN A 51 1.26 13.20 -7.19
CA ASN A 51 2.60 13.63 -6.79
C ASN A 51 3.67 13.07 -7.76
N PRO A 52 3.68 13.53 -9.02
CA PRO A 52 4.52 12.95 -10.06
C PRO A 52 6.02 13.12 -9.74
N LEU A 53 6.75 12.00 -9.77
CA LEU A 53 8.22 11.98 -9.59
C LEU A 53 8.95 12.76 -10.70
N TYR A 54 8.39 12.71 -11.91
CA TYR A 54 8.94 13.37 -13.10
C TYR A 54 7.81 14.07 -13.86
N PRO A 55 7.57 15.38 -13.60
CA PRO A 55 6.57 16.13 -14.33
C PRO A 55 6.81 16.08 -15.84
N GLY A 56 5.83 15.60 -16.61
CA GLY A 56 5.88 15.51 -18.08
C GLY A 56 6.34 14.17 -18.65
N LEU A 57 6.68 13.17 -17.82
CA LEU A 57 6.96 11.79 -18.26
C LEU A 57 5.75 10.89 -17.98
N THR A 58 5.32 10.12 -18.99
CA THR A 58 4.26 9.10 -18.82
C THR A 58 4.94 7.74 -18.58
N LEU A 59 4.59 7.08 -17.46
CA LEU A 59 5.06 5.75 -17.04
C LEU A 59 4.10 4.65 -17.49
#